data_AF-A0A813E6B9-F1
#
_entry.id   AF-A0A813E6B9-F1
#
_cell.length_a   1.000
_cell.length_b   1.000
_cell.length_c   1.000
_cell.angle_alpha   90.00
_cell.angle_beta   90.00
_cell.angle_gamma   90.00
#
_symmetry.space_group_name_H-M   'P 1'
#
loop_
_entity.id
_entity.type
_entity.pdbx_description
1 polymer ?
#
loop_
_entity_poly.entity_id
_entity_poly.type
_entity_poly.pdbx_seq_one_letter_code
_entity_poly.pdbx_strand_id
1 'polypeptide(L)'
;VLLELGVSCISGAALFEALWPHFKEGTYDLLRKNCNSFSDAAIFYLMGTQLDPKYKALDRAAASMDSLVGLVQLLSMRNYTPNPKAEDFQMSKVMSILNRTTL
;
A
#
# COMPACT_ATOMS: atom_id res chain seq x y z
N VAL A 1 -10.97 -5.24 9.05
CA VAL A 1 -11.43 -6.58 8.58
C VAL A 1 -10.27 -7.54 8.76
N LEU A 2 -10.50 -8.72 9.32
CA LEU A 2 -9.49 -9.77 9.39
C LEU A 2 -9.78 -10.78 8.27
N LEU A 3 -8.77 -11.09 7.47
CA LEU A 3 -8.85 -12.03 6.36
C LEU A 3 -7.70 -13.04 6.50
N GLU A 4 -8.01 -14.32 6.38
CA GLU A 4 -7.00 -15.35 6.22
C GLU A 4 -6.62 -15.42 4.73
N LEU A 5 -5.35 -15.18 4.42
CA LEU A 5 -4.85 -15.11 3.04
C LEU A 5 -3.96 -16.30 2.65
N GLY A 6 -3.39 -17.00 3.63
CA GLY A 6 -2.51 -18.14 3.43
C GLY A 6 -1.35 -18.19 4.42
N VAL A 7 -0.35 -19.00 4.09
CA VAL A 7 0.88 -19.20 4.88
C VAL A 7 2.11 -18.94 4.03
N SER A 8 3.20 -18.54 4.67
CA SER A 8 4.50 -18.32 4.02
C SER A 8 5.62 -18.88 4.88
N CYS A 9 6.66 -19.41 4.23
CA CYS A 9 7.92 -19.79 4.89
C CYS A 9 8.86 -18.60 5.11
N ILE A 10 8.52 -17.42 4.58
CA ILE A 10 9.29 -16.19 4.74
C ILE A 10 9.09 -15.64 6.15
N SER A 11 10.20 -15.32 6.83
CA SER A 11 10.16 -14.79 8.19
C SER A 11 9.65 -13.34 8.23
N GLY A 12 9.11 -12.95 9.37
CA GLY A 12 8.74 -11.55 9.62
C GLY A 12 9.92 -10.57 9.52
N ALA A 13 11.12 -11.01 9.88
CA ALA A 13 12.33 -10.20 9.73
C ALA A 13 12.68 -9.97 8.25
N ALA A 14 12.61 -11.01 7.41
CA ALA A 14 12.83 -10.88 5.98
C ALA A 14 11.79 -9.95 5.33
N LEU A 15 10.52 -10.06 5.73
CA LEU A 15 9.47 -9.13 5.31
C LEU A 15 9.80 -7.69 5.71
N PHE A 16 10.21 -7.47 6.95
CA PHE A 16 10.57 -6.14 7.44
C PHE A 16 11.73 -5.54 6.63
N GLU A 17 12.83 -6.28 6.46
CA GLU A 17 14.00 -5.82 5.69
C GLU A 17 13.64 -5.51 4.23
N ALA A 18 12.77 -6.31 3.61
CA ALA A 18 12.34 -6.09 2.25
C ALA A 18 11.46 -4.85 2.09
N LEU A 19 10.55 -4.59 3.04
CA LEU A 19 9.56 -3.51 2.93
C LEU A 19 10.03 -2.19 3.55
N TRP A 20 10.89 -2.22 4.56
CA TRP A 20 11.33 -1.04 5.30
C TRP A 20 11.89 0.08 4.42
N PRO A 21 12.75 -0.18 3.41
CA PRO A 21 13.25 0.86 2.52
C PRO A 21 12.13 1.59 1.77
N HIS A 22 11.01 0.90 1.52
CA HIS A 22 9.87 1.40 0.76
C HIS A 22 8.80 2.05 1.63
N PHE A 23 8.66 1.70 2.91
CA PHE A 23 7.59 2.16 3.80
C PHE A 23 8.13 2.80 5.10
N LYS A 24 9.01 3.80 4.95
CA LYS A 24 9.64 4.51 6.08
C LYS A 24 8.63 5.28 6.94
N GLU A 25 8.97 5.44 8.21
CA GLU A 25 8.25 6.33 9.13
C GLU A 25 8.10 7.74 8.55
N GLY A 26 6.96 8.38 8.82
CA GLY A 26 6.66 9.73 8.35
C GLY A 26 6.38 9.86 6.85
N THR A 27 6.24 8.74 6.11
CA THR A 27 5.90 8.73 4.68
C THR A 27 4.46 8.28 4.39
N TYR A 28 3.66 8.02 5.42
CA TYR A 28 2.26 7.62 5.25
C TYR A 28 1.47 8.72 4.53
N ASP A 29 0.70 8.32 3.53
CA ASP A 29 -0.24 9.16 2.81
C ASP A 29 -1.50 8.35 2.57
N LEU A 30 -2.66 8.91 2.96
CA LEU A 30 -3.93 8.19 2.93
C LEU A 30 -4.31 7.69 1.54
N LEU A 31 -3.94 8.40 0.47
CA LEU A 31 -4.35 8.08 -0.91
C LEU A 31 -3.26 7.39 -1.71
N ARG A 32 -1.98 7.70 -1.43
CA ARG A 32 -0.84 7.19 -2.20
C ARG A 32 -0.16 6.01 -1.54
N LYS A 33 0.07 6.08 -0.23
CA LYS A 33 0.98 5.20 0.51
C LYS A 33 0.47 4.92 1.91
N ASN A 34 -0.51 4.03 1.96
CA ASN A 34 -1.28 3.70 3.14
C ASN A 34 -1.16 2.21 3.51
N CYS A 35 -2.01 1.78 4.44
CA CYS A 35 -2.09 0.38 4.87
C CYS A 35 -2.37 -0.59 3.72
N ASN A 36 -3.25 -0.26 2.76
CA ASN A 36 -3.56 -1.13 1.63
C ASN A 36 -2.34 -1.30 0.72
N SER A 37 -1.60 -0.23 0.45
CA SER A 37 -0.36 -0.31 -0.33
C SER A 37 0.72 -1.12 0.39
N PHE A 38 0.84 -0.99 1.72
CA PHE A 38 1.75 -1.82 2.52
C PHE A 38 1.33 -3.30 2.47
N SER A 39 0.05 -3.59 2.71
CA SER A 39 -0.50 -4.94 2.69
C SER A 39 -0.36 -5.60 1.33
N ASP A 40 -0.60 -4.90 0.23
CA ASP A 40 -0.45 -5.46 -1.13
C ASP A 40 1.03 -5.82 -1.41
N ALA A 41 1.99 -4.99 -0.98
CA ALA A 41 3.42 -5.30 -1.10
C ALA A 41 3.83 -6.48 -0.20
N ALA A 42 3.30 -6.54 1.02
CA ALA A 42 3.57 -7.64 1.95
C ALA A 42 3.01 -8.97 1.43
N ILE A 43 1.78 -8.98 0.93
CA ILE A 43 1.13 -10.16 0.33
C ILE A 43 1.95 -10.63 -0.88
N PHE A 44 2.37 -9.70 -1.74
CA PHE A 44 3.21 -10.03 -2.89
C PHE A 44 4.54 -10.65 -2.48
N TYR A 45 5.23 -10.07 -1.50
CA TYR A 45 6.49 -10.61 -1.01
C TYR A 45 6.31 -12.01 -0.38
N LEU A 46 5.33 -12.13 0.52
CA LEU A 46 5.10 -13.36 1.29
C LEU A 46 4.58 -14.52 0.45
N MET A 47 3.68 -14.26 -0.50
CA MET A 47 2.88 -15.29 -1.19
C MET A 47 2.90 -15.19 -2.71
N GLY A 48 3.43 -14.11 -3.29
CA GLY A 48 3.45 -13.90 -4.75
C GLY A 48 2.08 -13.53 -5.33
N THR A 49 1.07 -13.32 -4.50
CA THR A 49 -0.26 -12.87 -4.89
C THR A 49 -0.44 -11.38 -4.58
N GLN A 50 -1.58 -10.80 -4.92
CA GLN A 50 -1.88 -9.40 -4.64
C GLN A 50 -3.16 -9.28 -3.82
N LEU A 51 -3.29 -8.17 -3.11
CA LEU A 51 -4.51 -7.77 -2.44
C LEU A 51 -5.64 -7.62 -3.47
N ASP A 52 -6.83 -8.13 -3.13
CA ASP A 52 -8.02 -8.03 -3.96
C ASP A 52 -8.24 -6.57 -4.40
N PRO A 53 -8.42 -6.30 -5.71
CA PRO A 53 -8.60 -4.96 -6.25
C PRO A 53 -9.68 -4.13 -5.55
N LYS A 54 -10.71 -4.75 -4.94
CA LYS A 54 -11.76 -4.00 -4.21
C LYS A 54 -11.22 -3.20 -3.02
N TYR A 55 -10.13 -3.65 -2.40
CA TYR A 55 -9.46 -2.92 -1.32
C TYR A 55 -8.53 -1.82 -1.85
N LYS A 56 -8.13 -1.89 -3.12
CA LYS A 56 -7.31 -0.88 -3.81
C LYS A 56 -8.15 0.14 -4.58
N ALA A 57 -9.41 -0.18 -4.85
CA ALA A 57 -10.32 0.59 -5.68
C ALA A 57 -10.69 1.94 -5.04
N LEU A 58 -10.86 1.99 -3.72
CA LEU A 58 -11.16 3.24 -3.02
C LEU A 58 -9.99 4.23 -3.11
N ASP A 59 -8.75 3.75 -2.96
CA ASP A 59 -7.54 4.58 -3.08
C ASP A 59 -7.38 5.13 -4.50
N ARG A 60 -7.55 4.27 -5.52
CA ARG A 60 -7.42 4.65 -6.94
C ARG A 60 -8.55 5.55 -7.42
N ALA A 61 -9.80 5.27 -7.03
CA ALA A 61 -10.95 6.11 -7.39
C ALA A 61 -10.86 7.48 -6.71
N ALA A 62 -10.46 7.54 -5.44
CA ALA A 62 -10.25 8.80 -4.74
C ALA A 62 -9.07 9.62 -5.32
N ALA A 63 -7.99 8.95 -5.75
CA ALA A 63 -6.84 9.63 -6.36
C ALA A 63 -7.08 10.08 -7.82
N SER A 64 -7.95 9.38 -8.58
CA SER A 64 -8.22 9.68 -9.99
C SER A 64 -9.36 10.68 -10.20
N MET A 65 -10.13 10.98 -9.15
CA MET A 65 -11.26 11.90 -9.20
C MET A 65 -11.00 13.07 -8.26
N ASP A 66 -10.36 14.14 -8.76
CA ASP A 66 -10.27 15.44 -8.06
C ASP A 66 -11.65 15.98 -7.62
N SER A 67 -12.74 15.50 -8.23
CA SER A 67 -14.11 15.84 -7.89
C SER A 67 -14.62 15.18 -6.58
N LEU A 68 -13.85 14.28 -5.96
CA LEU A 68 -14.12 13.68 -4.65
C LEU A 68 -13.28 14.30 -3.52
N VAL A 69 -12.62 15.44 -3.73
CA VAL A 69 -12.02 16.24 -2.63
C VAL A 69 -13.01 16.42 -1.49
N GLY A 70 -14.30 16.61 -1.80
CA GLY A 70 -15.37 16.69 -0.80
C GLY A 70 -15.61 15.40 0.00
N LEU A 71 -15.43 14.22 -0.58
CA LEU A 71 -15.68 12.93 0.08
C LEU A 71 -14.46 12.43 0.87
N VAL A 72 -13.25 12.62 0.35
CA VAL A 72 -12.00 12.36 1.08
C VAL A 72 -11.89 13.31 2.27
N GLN A 73 -12.26 14.59 2.10
CA GLN A 73 -12.44 15.51 3.22
C GLN A 73 -13.55 15.01 4.15
N LEU A 74 -14.75 14.66 3.68
CA LEU A 74 -15.83 14.21 4.57
C LEU A 74 -15.44 12.98 5.42
N LEU A 75 -14.77 11.98 4.82
CA LEU A 75 -14.34 10.76 5.49
C LEU A 75 -13.10 10.94 6.38
N SER A 76 -12.26 11.94 6.11
CA SER A 76 -11.15 12.36 6.97
C SER A 76 -11.52 13.47 7.96
N MET A 77 -12.81 13.80 8.11
CA MET A 77 -13.29 14.96 8.89
C MET A 77 -12.60 16.29 8.50
N ARG A 78 -12.32 16.46 7.22
CA ARG A 78 -11.65 17.58 6.53
C ARG A 78 -10.15 17.72 6.84
N ASN A 79 -9.52 16.71 7.45
CA ASN A 79 -8.13 16.80 7.90
C ASN A 79 -7.12 16.05 7.02
N TYR A 80 -7.54 15.48 5.89
CA TYR A 80 -6.56 14.91 4.96
C TYR A 80 -5.65 16.01 4.40
N THR A 81 -4.37 15.90 4.74
CA THR A 81 -3.28 16.69 4.17
C THR A 81 -2.35 15.72 3.44
N PRO A 82 -2.13 15.87 2.11
CA PRO A 82 -1.19 15.05 1.37
C PRO A 82 0.19 15.08 2.02
N ASN A 83 0.87 13.93 2.06
CA ASN A 83 2.24 13.87 2.52
C ASN A 83 3.18 14.04 1.30
N PRO A 84 3.94 15.15 1.20
CA PRO A 84 4.83 15.37 0.05
C PRO A 84 5.90 14.28 -0.08
N LYS A 85 6.26 13.58 1.00
CA LYS A 85 7.22 12.46 0.96
C LYS A 85 6.66 11.21 0.27
N ALA A 86 5.37 11.18 -0.05
CA ALA A 86 4.71 10.08 -0.75
C ALA A 86 4.35 10.42 -2.21
N GLU A 87 4.68 11.63 -2.70
CA GLU A 87 4.30 12.09 -4.04
C GLU A 87 4.87 11.18 -5.14
N ASP A 88 6.15 10.82 -5.03
CA ASP A 88 6.85 9.94 -5.99
C ASP A 88 6.64 8.44 -5.70
N PHE A 89 5.78 8.09 -4.75
CA PHE A 89 5.55 6.69 -4.42
C PHE A 89 4.85 5.97 -5.58
N GLN A 90 5.51 4.93 -6.11
CA GLN A 90 4.97 4.10 -7.18
C GLN A 90 4.98 2.64 -6.75
N MET A 91 3.79 2.08 -6.59
CA MET A 91 3.63 0.68 -6.20
C MET A 91 4.26 -0.30 -7.20
N SER A 92 4.18 0.00 -8.50
CA SER A 92 4.83 -0.78 -9.56
C SER A 92 6.35 -0.91 -9.36
N LYS A 93 7.00 0.17 -8.91
CA LYS A 93 8.45 0.18 -8.63
C LYS A 93 8.78 -0.66 -7.39
N VAL A 94 7.93 -0.63 -6.37
CA VAL A 94 8.08 -1.51 -5.20
C VAL A 94 7.97 -2.98 -5.63
N MET A 95 6.94 -3.31 -6.40
CA MET A 95 6.72 -4.68 -6.90
C MET A 95 7.88 -5.19 -7.77
N SER A 96 8.44 -4.32 -8.62
CA SER A 96 9.59 -4.71 -9.45
C SER A 96 10.88 -4.91 -8.63
N ILE A 97 11.03 -4.22 -7.50
CA ILE A 97 12.18 -4.40 -6.60
C ILE A 97 12.04 -5.66 -5.74
N LEU A 98 10.83 -5.94 -5.26
CA LEU A 98 10.53 -7.13 -4.47
C LEU A 98 10.68 -8.44 -5.26
N ASN A 99 10.87 -8.34 -6.59
CA ASN A 99 11.07 -9.39 -7.59
C ASN A 99 11.18 -10.80 -6.97
N ARG A 100 10.02 -11.43 -6.76
CA ARG A 100 9.96 -12.77 -6.19
C ARG A 100 10.46 -13.72 -7.28
N THR A 101 11.75 -14.03 -7.26
CA THR A 101 12.29 -15.13 -8.06
C THR A 101 11.65 -16.38 -7.48
N THR A 102 10.74 -16.98 -8.23
CA THR A 102 10.02 -18.20 -7.87
C THR A 102 11.03 -19.22 -7.32
N LEU A 103 10.91 -19.54 -6.02
CA LEU A 103 11.53 -20.74 -5.46
C LEU A 103 10.82 -21.98 -6.03
#